data_AF-A0A0G4M9N4-F1
#
_entry.id   AF-A0A0G4M9N4-F1
#
_cell.length_a   1.000
_cell.length_b   1.000
_cell.length_c   1.000
_cell.angle_alpha   90.00
_cell.angle_beta   90.00
_cell.angle_gamma   90.00
#
_symmetry.space_group_name_H-M   'P 1'
#
loop_
_entity.id
_entity.type
_entity.pdbx_description
1 polymer ?
#
loop_
_entity_poly.entity_id
_entity_poly.type
_entity_poly.pdbx_seq_one_letter_code
_entity_poly.pdbx_strand_id
1 'polypeptide(L)'
;MATNNMQTPHLVDTEWSKQLIVKGNPFLIRGGELQNSSLTSAEYMNTVWQQMVDTNVNTLLGCVTWEDIEPEEDSFDFAELDRVIQGARKHGLSTYTPGWVKTNARRFPRAKLRKAGGRLCTADVVSIFHPEVRQADARAFGTLMSHLKAFDEAHSTVIMVQVENETGLLGDSRDGSGVANEAFSEVFPRTLSNISYRTGTTCTPT
;
A
#
# COMPACT_ATOMS: atom_id res chain seq x y z
N MET A 1 16.48 -4.53 27.72
CA MET A 1 15.56 -3.47 27.24
C MET A 1 15.91 -3.18 25.80
N ALA A 2 14.94 -2.94 24.92
CA ALA A 2 15.26 -2.49 23.57
C ALA A 2 15.75 -1.03 23.63
N THR A 3 16.94 -0.76 23.08
CA THR A 3 17.39 0.61 22.84
C THR A 3 16.51 1.20 21.75
N ASN A 4 15.64 2.15 22.10
CA ASN A 4 14.72 2.77 21.16
C ASN A 4 15.55 3.49 20.07
N ASN A 5 15.54 2.97 18.84
CA ASN A 5 16.45 3.46 17.81
C ASN A 5 15.96 4.81 17.25
N MET A 6 16.41 5.89 17.87
CA MET A 6 16.03 7.30 17.58
C MET A 6 16.23 7.73 16.12
N GLN A 7 16.89 6.91 15.30
CA GLN A 7 17.07 7.13 13.86
C GLN A 7 15.84 6.73 13.04
N THR A 8 15.16 5.64 13.42
CA THR A 8 14.03 5.08 12.65
C THR A 8 12.87 6.08 12.58
N PRO A 9 12.35 6.41 11.39
CA PRO A 9 11.18 7.28 11.22
C PRO A 9 9.94 6.79 11.97
N HIS A 10 9.27 7.68 12.71
CA HIS A 10 8.12 7.32 13.54
C HIS A 10 7.16 8.50 13.78
N LEU A 11 5.89 8.19 14.05
CA LEU A 11 4.89 9.17 14.50
C LEU A 11 4.89 9.27 16.03
N VAL A 12 4.94 10.49 16.55
CA VAL A 12 4.79 10.81 17.99
C VAL A 12 3.48 11.55 18.21
N ASP A 13 2.77 11.22 19.28
CA ASP A 13 1.56 11.94 19.71
C ASP A 13 1.88 13.32 20.28
N THR A 14 1.04 14.30 19.95
CA THR A 14 1.03 15.63 20.56
C THR A 14 -0.33 15.85 21.25
N GLU A 15 -0.49 16.94 21.99
CA GLU A 15 -1.73 17.25 22.75
C GLU A 15 -3.01 17.20 21.87
N TRP A 16 -2.91 17.48 20.56
CA TRP A 16 -4.05 17.57 19.64
C TRP A 16 -3.87 16.82 18.31
N SER A 17 -2.73 16.18 18.05
CA SER A 17 -2.37 15.64 16.73
C SER A 17 -1.26 14.58 16.81
N LYS A 18 -0.67 14.22 15.66
CA LYS A 18 0.58 13.44 15.55
C LYS A 18 1.63 14.24 14.77
N GLN A 19 2.91 13.98 15.05
CA GLN A 19 4.05 14.58 14.36
C GLN A 19 4.99 13.48 13.87
N LEU A 20 5.44 13.58 12.62
CA LEU A 20 6.47 12.70 12.06
C LEU A 20 7.85 13.14 12.54
N ILE A 21 8.62 12.20 13.10
CA ILE A 21 10.01 12.36 13.48
C ILE A 21 10.87 11.55 12.52
N VAL A 22 11.86 12.19 11.91
CA VAL A 22 12.88 11.56 11.06
C VAL A 22 14.26 11.90 11.63
N LYS A 23 15.10 10.91 11.91
CA LYS A 23 16.45 11.10 12.48
C LYS A 23 16.44 12.02 13.71
N GLY A 24 15.52 11.74 14.64
CA GLY A 24 15.33 12.49 15.89
C GLY A 24 14.75 13.91 15.76
N ASN A 25 14.38 14.37 14.56
CA ASN A 25 13.89 15.74 14.32
C ASN A 25 12.46 15.75 13.74
N PRO A 26 11.59 16.70 14.11
CA PRO A 26 10.32 16.94 13.44
C PRO A 26 10.48 17.14 11.94
N PHE A 27 9.70 16.41 11.14
CA PHE A 27 9.77 16.44 9.68
C PHE A 27 8.40 16.79 9.08
N LEU A 28 8.37 17.80 8.21
CA LEU A 28 7.20 18.17 7.43
C LEU A 28 7.36 17.63 6.00
N ILE A 29 6.47 16.71 5.62
CA ILE A 29 6.35 16.22 4.24
C ILE A 29 5.81 17.37 3.37
N ARG A 30 6.67 17.91 2.51
CA ARG A 30 6.32 18.70 1.32
C ARG A 30 6.29 17.72 0.15
N GLY A 31 5.23 16.92 0.14
CA GLY A 31 5.08 15.78 -0.76
C GLY A 31 4.80 16.20 -2.19
N GLY A 32 5.40 15.47 -3.14
CA GLY A 32 4.81 15.26 -4.46
C GLY A 32 4.36 13.81 -4.58
N GLU A 33 3.41 13.56 -5.47
CA GLU A 33 3.00 12.21 -5.85
C GLU A 33 3.39 12.00 -7.31
N LEU A 34 4.13 10.92 -7.56
CA LEU A 34 4.53 10.53 -8.91
C LEU A 34 3.38 9.81 -9.60
N GLN A 35 3.33 9.87 -10.93
CA GLN A 35 2.35 9.10 -11.70
C GLN A 35 2.47 7.60 -11.41
N ASN A 36 1.39 6.85 -11.62
CA ASN A 36 1.37 5.39 -11.41
C ASN A 36 2.44 4.67 -12.23
N SER A 37 2.82 5.22 -13.39
CA SER A 37 3.96 4.81 -14.21
C SER A 37 5.20 5.67 -13.93
N SER A 38 5.47 5.94 -12.65
CA SER A 38 6.61 6.71 -12.17
C SER A 38 7.13 6.25 -10.78
N LEU A 39 6.79 5.04 -10.27
CA LEU A 39 7.73 4.19 -9.45
C LEU A 39 7.89 2.60 -9.90
N THR A 40 8.91 2.17 -10.75
CA THR A 40 9.64 0.91 -11.34
C THR A 40 11.06 1.18 -11.99
N SER A 41 11.35 2.22 -12.81
CA SER A 41 12.62 2.49 -13.58
C SER A 41 13.54 3.66 -13.12
N ALA A 42 14.84 3.40 -13.00
CA ALA A 42 15.86 4.42 -12.72
C ALA A 42 16.14 5.37 -13.91
N GLU A 43 16.03 4.89 -15.15
CA GLU A 43 16.45 5.66 -16.34
C GLU A 43 15.51 6.83 -16.62
N TYR A 44 14.21 6.56 -16.80
CA TYR A 44 13.19 7.56 -17.12
C TYR A 44 13.28 8.78 -16.20
N MET A 45 13.51 8.52 -14.92
CA MET A 45 13.29 9.48 -13.86
C MET A 45 14.42 10.49 -13.72
N ASN A 46 15.60 10.24 -14.30
CA ASN A 46 16.64 11.27 -14.48
C ASN A 46 16.11 12.56 -15.14
N THR A 47 14.99 12.47 -15.88
CA THR A 47 14.30 13.63 -16.47
C THR A 47 13.45 14.44 -15.48
N VAL A 48 13.00 13.84 -14.38
CA VAL A 48 12.04 14.42 -13.42
C VAL A 48 12.74 15.12 -12.24
N TRP A 49 14.01 14.82 -11.98
CA TRP A 49 14.63 15.23 -10.71
C TRP A 49 14.89 16.69 -10.50
N GLN A 50 15.35 17.36 -11.54
CA GLN A 50 15.56 18.80 -11.43
C GLN A 50 14.21 19.49 -11.15
N GLN A 51 13.12 19.04 -11.79
CA GLN A 51 11.77 19.56 -11.54
C GLN A 51 11.32 19.38 -10.08
N MET A 52 11.61 18.25 -9.43
CA MET A 52 11.24 18.01 -8.03
C MET A 52 12.08 18.86 -7.05
N VAL A 53 13.37 19.04 -7.34
CA VAL A 53 14.25 19.93 -6.57
C VAL A 53 13.82 21.40 -6.74
N ASP A 54 13.58 21.83 -7.98
CA ASP A 54 13.18 23.21 -8.33
C ASP A 54 11.82 23.58 -7.71
N THR A 55 10.88 22.63 -7.65
CA THR A 55 9.58 22.79 -6.97
C THR A 55 9.64 22.63 -5.45
N ASN A 56 10.83 22.46 -4.87
CA ASN A 56 11.07 22.35 -3.42
C ASN A 56 10.38 21.14 -2.76
N VAL A 57 10.06 20.09 -3.50
CA VAL A 57 9.58 18.81 -2.95
C VAL A 57 10.68 18.19 -2.09
N ASN A 58 10.33 17.68 -0.91
CA ASN A 58 11.30 17.07 0.03
C ASN A 58 11.00 15.59 0.34
N THR A 59 9.95 15.02 -0.26
CA THR A 59 9.50 13.64 -0.11
C THR A 59 8.63 13.32 -1.31
N LEU A 60 8.71 12.09 -1.83
CA LEU A 60 7.81 11.63 -2.88
C LEU A 60 7.09 10.37 -2.46
N LEU A 61 5.81 10.33 -2.82
CA LEU A 61 5.03 9.10 -2.89
C LEU A 61 5.16 8.52 -4.31
N GLY A 62 5.23 7.19 -4.37
CA GLY A 62 5.04 6.40 -5.58
C GLY A 62 5.02 4.91 -5.24
N CYS A 63 4.71 4.10 -6.24
CA CYS A 63 4.61 2.64 -6.21
C CYS A 63 5.93 1.92 -5.78
N VAL A 64 5.86 0.93 -4.89
CA VAL A 64 6.73 -0.23 -5.08
C VAL A 64 5.84 -1.34 -5.57
N THR A 65 6.24 -1.95 -6.68
CA THR A 65 5.34 -2.78 -7.46
C THR A 65 5.57 -4.24 -7.13
N TRP A 66 4.48 -4.98 -6.96
CA TRP A 66 4.60 -6.41 -6.74
C TRP A 66 4.96 -7.15 -8.05
N GLU A 67 4.86 -6.51 -9.24
CA GLU A 67 5.35 -7.11 -10.50
C GLU A 67 6.85 -6.92 -10.79
N ASP A 68 7.50 -5.88 -10.25
CA ASP A 68 8.96 -5.80 -10.27
C ASP A 68 9.59 -6.77 -9.27
N ILE A 69 9.08 -6.76 -8.02
CA ILE A 69 9.80 -7.38 -6.91
C ILE A 69 9.59 -8.89 -6.81
N GLU A 70 8.54 -9.45 -7.43
CA GLU A 70 8.25 -10.89 -7.46
C GLU A 70 7.64 -11.29 -8.84
N PRO A 71 8.42 -11.21 -9.94
CA PRO A 71 7.93 -11.48 -11.29
C PRO A 71 7.51 -12.95 -11.49
N GLU A 72 8.16 -13.87 -10.78
CA GLU A 72 7.77 -15.28 -10.64
C GLU A 72 7.61 -15.59 -9.13
N GLU A 73 6.68 -16.50 -8.78
CA GLU A 73 6.36 -16.78 -7.36
C GLU A 73 7.59 -17.26 -6.56
N ASP A 74 7.78 -16.70 -5.36
CA ASP A 74 8.93 -16.86 -4.46
C ASP A 74 10.30 -16.49 -5.09
N SER A 75 10.33 -15.84 -6.26
CA SER A 75 11.53 -15.40 -6.99
C SER A 75 11.61 -13.87 -7.02
N PHE A 76 12.46 -13.28 -6.17
CA PHE A 76 12.49 -11.84 -5.93
C PHE A 76 13.63 -11.10 -6.66
N ASP A 77 13.31 -9.98 -7.31
CA ASP A 77 14.30 -9.05 -7.89
C ASP A 77 14.13 -7.62 -7.34
N PHE A 78 15.15 -7.13 -6.64
CA PHE A 78 15.18 -5.77 -6.11
C PHE A 78 16.17 -4.85 -6.85
N ALA A 79 16.81 -5.30 -7.94
CA ALA A 79 17.91 -4.58 -8.58
C ALA A 79 17.52 -3.17 -9.08
N GLU A 80 16.35 -3.03 -9.71
CA GLU A 80 15.89 -1.72 -10.19
C GLU A 80 15.34 -0.84 -9.05
N LEU A 81 14.72 -1.45 -8.03
CA LEU A 81 14.37 -0.77 -6.77
C LEU A 81 15.62 -0.20 -6.08
N ASP A 82 16.70 -0.97 -5.98
CA ASP A 82 17.97 -0.54 -5.38
C ASP A 82 18.67 0.52 -6.24
N ARG A 83 18.69 0.38 -7.56
CA ARG A 83 19.16 1.44 -8.48
C ARG A 83 18.38 2.73 -8.29
N VAL A 84 17.16 2.67 -7.76
CA VAL A 84 16.34 3.83 -7.42
C VAL A 84 16.36 4.21 -5.95
N ILE A 85 16.76 3.38 -5.00
CA ILE A 85 17.08 3.88 -3.64
C ILE A 85 18.50 4.48 -3.63
N GLN A 86 19.35 4.12 -4.61
CA GLN A 86 20.59 4.81 -5.04
C GLN A 86 20.34 5.97 -6.00
N GLY A 87 19.18 5.91 -6.66
CA GLY A 87 18.28 7.03 -6.64
C GLY A 87 17.91 7.46 -5.20
N ALA A 88 16.64 7.80 -4.90
CA ALA A 88 15.97 8.37 -3.69
C ALA A 88 16.67 9.55 -2.99
N ARG A 89 17.97 9.37 -2.80
CA ARG A 89 19.12 10.27 -2.78
C ARG A 89 19.38 10.92 -4.18
N LYS A 90 18.79 10.36 -5.26
CA LYS A 90 18.83 10.77 -6.71
C LYS A 90 17.68 10.27 -7.67
N HIS A 91 16.72 9.42 -7.19
CA HIS A 91 15.43 8.74 -7.66
C HIS A 91 15.18 8.30 -9.15
N GLY A 92 14.09 7.67 -9.68
CA GLY A 92 12.99 6.78 -9.19
C GLY A 92 11.50 7.01 -9.61
N LEU A 93 10.65 6.16 -10.28
CA LEU A 93 10.71 4.77 -10.84
C LEU A 93 9.73 4.52 -12.20
N SER A 94 8.40 4.16 -12.34
CA SER A 94 7.63 3.08 -13.16
C SER A 94 6.18 2.54 -12.67
N THR A 95 5.56 1.37 -13.08
CA THR A 95 4.22 0.67 -12.69
C THR A 95 4.17 -0.94 -12.60
N TYR A 96 3.35 -1.80 -11.90
CA TYR A 96 2.52 -1.84 -10.61
C TYR A 96 2.22 -3.25 -9.87
N THR A 97 1.76 -4.40 -10.43
CA THR A 97 1.24 -5.63 -9.66
C THR A 97 1.28 -7.02 -10.39
N PRO A 98 1.62 -8.22 -9.81
CA PRO A 98 2.19 -9.38 -10.57
C PRO A 98 1.26 -10.20 -11.47
N GLY A 99 1.85 -10.70 -12.57
CA GLY A 99 1.20 -11.53 -13.60
C GLY A 99 0.66 -12.89 -13.11
N TRP A 100 1.37 -13.55 -12.19
CA TRP A 100 0.97 -14.86 -11.66
C TRP A 100 -0.24 -14.76 -10.72
N VAL A 101 -0.32 -13.70 -9.90
CA VAL A 101 -1.54 -13.34 -9.15
C VAL A 101 -2.64 -12.90 -10.12
N LYS A 102 -2.32 -12.07 -11.12
CA LYS A 102 -3.29 -11.57 -12.10
C LYS A 102 -4.01 -12.71 -12.83
N THR A 103 -3.31 -13.79 -13.18
CA THR A 103 -3.83 -14.89 -14.03
C THR A 103 -4.45 -16.07 -13.26
N ASN A 104 -3.98 -16.40 -12.05
CA ASN A 104 -4.46 -17.57 -11.31
C ASN A 104 -5.76 -17.31 -10.50
N ALA A 105 -6.85 -17.05 -11.20
CA ALA A 105 -8.16 -16.76 -10.61
C ALA A 105 -8.82 -17.95 -9.85
N ARG A 106 -8.19 -19.14 -9.81
CA ARG A 106 -8.60 -20.26 -8.93
C ARG A 106 -8.02 -20.13 -7.52
N ARG A 107 -6.77 -19.67 -7.40
CA ARG A 107 -6.08 -19.44 -6.12
C ARG A 107 -6.30 -18.03 -5.58
N PHE A 108 -6.44 -17.06 -6.46
CA PHE A 108 -6.70 -15.65 -6.16
C PHE A 108 -8.05 -15.25 -6.76
N PRO A 109 -9.18 -15.72 -6.19
CA PRO A 109 -10.50 -15.47 -6.74
C PRO A 109 -10.84 -13.98 -6.68
N ARG A 110 -11.37 -13.47 -7.78
CA ARG A 110 -11.84 -12.09 -7.88
C ARG A 110 -13.20 -11.90 -7.21
N ALA A 111 -13.42 -10.72 -6.64
CA ALA A 111 -14.70 -10.32 -6.07
C ALA A 111 -15.82 -10.39 -7.12
N LYS A 112 -17.07 -10.53 -6.66
CA LYS A 112 -18.28 -10.52 -7.50
C LYS A 112 -19.09 -9.26 -7.24
N LEU A 113 -19.42 -8.54 -8.30
CA LEU A 113 -20.25 -7.33 -8.25
C LEU A 113 -21.69 -7.68 -8.64
N ARG A 114 -22.68 -7.20 -7.87
CA ARG A 114 -24.07 -7.14 -8.31
C ARG A 114 -24.21 -6.06 -9.39
N LYS A 115 -24.89 -6.39 -10.47
CA LYS A 115 -25.33 -5.43 -11.50
C LYS A 115 -26.86 -5.40 -11.56
N ALA A 116 -27.41 -4.62 -12.50
CA ALA A 116 -28.86 -4.50 -12.69
C ALA A 116 -29.54 -5.87 -12.77
N GLY A 117 -30.70 -6.01 -12.10
CA GLY A 117 -31.40 -7.29 -11.93
C GLY A 117 -30.74 -8.24 -10.92
N GLY A 118 -29.79 -7.79 -10.11
CA GLY A 118 -29.12 -8.60 -9.08
C GLY A 118 -28.08 -9.59 -9.62
N ARG A 119 -27.85 -9.62 -10.93
CA ARG A 119 -26.89 -10.53 -11.59
C ARG A 119 -25.47 -10.26 -11.11
N LEU A 120 -24.79 -11.29 -10.63
CA LEU A 120 -23.36 -11.22 -10.30
C LEU A 120 -22.49 -11.21 -11.56
N CYS A 121 -21.45 -10.38 -11.59
CA CYS A 121 -20.34 -10.47 -12.53
C CYS A 121 -19.00 -10.50 -11.78
N THR A 122 -17.95 -11.01 -12.42
CA THR A 122 -16.59 -10.95 -11.89
C THR A 122 -16.08 -9.51 -11.93
N ALA A 123 -15.41 -9.06 -10.86
CA ALA A 123 -14.65 -7.81 -10.82
C ALA A 123 -13.20 -8.03 -11.28
N ASP A 124 -12.49 -6.96 -11.59
CA ASP A 124 -11.03 -7.01 -11.75
C ASP A 124 -10.30 -6.94 -10.38
N VAL A 125 -11.00 -6.61 -9.30
CA VAL A 125 -10.47 -6.60 -7.92
C VAL A 125 -10.45 -8.00 -7.31
N VAL A 126 -9.38 -8.33 -6.58
CA VAL A 126 -9.23 -9.62 -5.87
C VAL A 126 -10.13 -9.66 -4.63
N SER A 127 -10.70 -10.82 -4.26
CA SER A 127 -11.54 -10.92 -3.06
C SER A 127 -10.72 -11.01 -1.77
N ILE A 128 -10.96 -10.08 -0.85
CA ILE A 128 -10.37 -10.06 0.50
C ILE A 128 -10.79 -11.26 1.38
N PHE A 129 -11.83 -12.01 0.98
CA PHE A 129 -12.31 -13.16 1.72
C PHE A 129 -11.52 -14.45 1.43
N HIS A 130 -10.52 -14.42 0.54
CA HIS A 130 -9.68 -15.59 0.25
C HIS A 130 -8.30 -15.48 0.92
N PRO A 131 -7.91 -16.42 1.80
CA PRO A 131 -6.74 -16.27 2.66
C PRO A 131 -5.40 -16.34 1.90
N GLU A 132 -5.36 -16.98 0.73
CA GLU A 132 -4.17 -17.04 -0.13
C GLU A 132 -3.66 -15.65 -0.52
N VAL A 133 -4.58 -14.72 -0.81
CA VAL A 133 -4.26 -13.37 -1.30
C VAL A 133 -3.47 -12.64 -0.23
N ARG A 134 -4.06 -12.50 0.97
CA ARG A 134 -3.47 -11.89 2.16
C ARG A 134 -2.16 -12.57 2.58
N GLN A 135 -2.01 -13.88 2.35
CA GLN A 135 -0.77 -14.60 2.68
C GLN A 135 0.35 -14.34 1.67
N ALA A 136 0.05 -14.22 0.38
CA ALA A 136 1.04 -13.91 -0.65
C ALA A 136 1.50 -12.44 -0.54
N ASP A 137 0.53 -11.53 -0.45
CA ASP A 137 0.69 -10.11 -0.12
C ASP A 137 1.58 -9.89 1.11
N ALA A 138 1.21 -10.46 2.27
CA ALA A 138 1.97 -10.28 3.49
C ALA A 138 3.37 -10.93 3.45
N ARG A 139 3.61 -11.93 2.59
CA ARG A 139 4.98 -12.42 2.32
C ARG A 139 5.76 -11.39 1.51
N ALA A 140 5.25 -10.95 0.36
CA ALA A 140 5.92 -9.98 -0.49
C ALA A 140 6.21 -8.66 0.23
N PHE A 141 5.24 -8.12 0.97
CA PHE A 141 5.42 -6.95 1.83
C PHE A 141 6.44 -7.21 2.96
N GLY A 142 6.40 -8.39 3.58
CA GLY A 142 7.39 -8.79 4.59
C GLY A 142 8.82 -8.87 4.05
N THR A 143 9.00 -9.41 2.83
CA THR A 143 10.29 -9.45 2.12
C THR A 143 10.74 -8.03 1.78
N LEU A 144 9.84 -7.17 1.25
CA LEU A 144 10.14 -5.77 0.95
C LEU A 144 10.59 -5.00 2.19
N MET A 145 9.89 -5.14 3.33
CA MET A 145 10.30 -4.48 4.58
C MET A 145 11.65 -5.01 5.10
N SER A 146 11.94 -6.30 4.89
CA SER A 146 13.22 -6.92 5.26
C SER A 146 14.36 -6.41 4.38
N HIS A 147 14.11 -6.23 3.07
CA HIS A 147 15.06 -5.66 2.12
C HIS A 147 15.33 -4.18 2.37
N LEU A 148 14.28 -3.37 2.57
CA LEU A 148 14.41 -1.95 2.94
C LEU A 148 15.20 -1.78 4.24
N LYS A 149 15.05 -2.68 5.21
CA LYS A 149 15.91 -2.68 6.39
C LYS A 149 17.36 -2.97 6.01
N ALA A 150 17.63 -4.07 5.30
CA ALA A 150 18.99 -4.46 4.93
C ALA A 150 19.73 -3.40 4.07
N PHE A 151 19.01 -2.67 3.22
CA PHE A 151 19.57 -1.70 2.27
C PHE A 151 19.60 -0.24 2.76
N ASP A 152 18.61 0.17 3.56
CA ASP A 152 18.36 1.59 3.85
C ASP A 152 18.31 1.95 5.35
N GLU A 153 18.42 0.99 6.29
CA GLU A 153 18.39 1.24 7.75
C GLU A 153 19.37 2.35 8.20
N ALA A 154 20.60 2.34 7.68
CA ALA A 154 21.62 3.34 7.98
C ALA A 154 21.35 4.74 7.40
N HIS A 155 20.43 4.85 6.44
CA HIS A 155 20.16 6.09 5.70
C HIS A 155 18.76 6.66 5.95
N SER A 156 17.75 5.82 6.23
CA SER A 156 16.34 6.22 6.35
C SER A 156 15.92 7.19 5.23
N THR A 157 16.14 6.76 3.99
CA THR A 157 15.69 7.45 2.77
C THR A 157 14.20 7.19 2.55
N VAL A 158 13.74 5.96 2.80
CA VAL A 158 12.31 5.64 2.93
C VAL A 158 11.86 6.01 4.34
N ILE A 159 10.99 7.02 4.45
CA ILE A 159 10.51 7.55 5.74
C ILE A 159 9.12 7.09 6.16
N MET A 160 8.32 6.64 5.19
CA MET A 160 6.98 6.06 5.37
C MET A 160 6.74 5.07 4.23
N VAL A 161 5.84 4.11 4.46
CA VAL A 161 5.35 3.17 3.45
C VAL A 161 3.84 3.20 3.49
N GLN A 162 3.19 3.42 2.35
CA GLN A 162 1.76 3.21 2.21
C GLN A 162 1.52 1.71 1.95
N VAL A 163 0.60 1.12 2.70
CA VAL A 163 0.16 -0.27 2.47
C VAL A 163 -1.08 -0.20 1.58
N GLU A 164 -1.01 -0.86 0.43
CA GLU A 164 -1.95 -0.75 -0.69
C GLU A 164 -2.10 0.67 -1.28
N ASN A 165 -2.93 0.78 -2.32
CA ASN A 165 -3.40 2.06 -2.85
C ASN A 165 -4.92 2.02 -3.08
N GLU A 166 -5.63 3.07 -2.65
CA GLU A 166 -7.07 3.28 -2.82
C GLU A 166 -7.96 2.00 -2.69
N THR A 167 -7.77 1.24 -1.61
CA THR A 167 -8.47 -0.04 -1.44
C THR A 167 -9.99 0.11 -1.42
N GLY A 168 -10.67 -0.65 -2.27
CA GLY A 168 -12.11 -0.54 -2.43
C GLY A 168 -12.67 -1.42 -3.53
N LEU A 169 -13.94 -1.20 -3.88
CA LEU A 169 -14.66 -1.96 -4.89
C LEU A 169 -15.54 -1.02 -5.71
N LEU A 170 -15.27 -0.88 -7.01
CA LEU A 170 -16.04 0.00 -7.88
C LEU A 170 -17.29 -0.71 -8.43
N GLY A 171 -18.47 -0.15 -8.13
CA GLY A 171 -19.73 -0.57 -8.73
C GLY A 171 -20.41 -1.79 -8.08
N ASP A 172 -20.09 -2.11 -6.82
CA ASP A 172 -20.95 -2.74 -5.80
C ASP A 172 -20.40 -2.33 -4.41
N SER A 173 -21.18 -2.41 -3.34
CA SER A 173 -20.76 -1.96 -2.00
C SER A 173 -19.87 -2.97 -1.25
N ARG A 174 -19.90 -4.24 -1.64
CA ARG A 174 -19.04 -5.31 -1.13
C ARG A 174 -18.99 -6.48 -2.11
N ASP A 175 -18.02 -7.37 -1.94
CA ASP A 175 -18.02 -8.67 -2.63
C ASP A 175 -19.36 -9.40 -2.39
N GLY A 176 -20.00 -9.81 -3.48
CA GLY A 176 -21.23 -10.60 -3.52
C GLY A 176 -21.01 -12.09 -3.74
N SER A 177 -19.77 -12.59 -3.66
CA SER A 177 -19.43 -14.02 -3.73
C SER A 177 -20.12 -14.82 -2.60
N GLY A 178 -20.18 -16.15 -2.76
CA GLY A 178 -20.76 -17.05 -1.75
C GLY A 178 -20.12 -16.85 -0.37
N VAL A 179 -18.79 -16.95 -0.31
CA VAL A 179 -17.98 -16.77 0.91
C VAL A 179 -18.20 -15.39 1.54
N ALA A 180 -18.28 -14.33 0.73
CA ALA A 180 -18.54 -12.98 1.23
C ALA A 180 -19.99 -12.77 1.73
N ASN A 181 -20.96 -13.55 1.25
CA ASN A 181 -22.33 -13.53 1.79
C ASN A 181 -22.45 -14.38 3.06
N GLU A 182 -21.72 -15.49 3.14
CA GLU A 182 -21.62 -16.35 4.33
C GLU A 182 -21.02 -15.57 5.50
N ALA A 183 -19.83 -15.02 5.33
CA ALA A 183 -19.16 -14.17 6.34
C ALA A 183 -19.97 -12.90 6.71
N PHE A 184 -20.74 -12.32 5.76
CA PHE A 184 -21.64 -11.20 6.05
C PHE A 184 -22.89 -11.59 6.87
N SER A 185 -23.22 -12.88 6.91
CA SER A 185 -24.36 -13.43 7.67
C SER A 185 -23.95 -13.91 9.08
N GLU A 186 -22.66 -13.85 9.43
CA GLU A 186 -22.15 -14.20 10.75
C GLU A 186 -22.48 -13.14 11.82
N VAL A 187 -22.29 -13.51 13.09
CA VAL A 187 -22.49 -12.60 14.22
C VAL A 187 -21.41 -11.51 14.22
N PHE A 188 -21.84 -10.24 14.23
CA PHE A 188 -20.95 -9.08 14.20
C PHE A 188 -19.82 -9.17 15.26
N PRO A 189 -18.53 -9.01 14.88
CA PRO A 189 -17.41 -9.18 15.80
C PRO A 189 -17.44 -8.22 17.00
N ARG A 190 -17.44 -8.77 18.22
CA ARG A 190 -17.43 -8.00 19.48
C ARG A 190 -16.18 -7.13 19.68
N THR A 191 -15.10 -7.41 18.95
CA THR A 191 -13.91 -6.54 18.90
C THR A 191 -14.20 -5.19 18.24
N LEU A 192 -15.22 -5.12 17.38
CA LEU A 192 -15.60 -3.91 16.64
C LEU A 192 -16.78 -3.16 17.30
N SER A 193 -17.53 -3.78 18.22
CA SER A 193 -18.73 -3.17 18.83
C SER A 193 -18.45 -1.95 19.71
N ASN A 194 -17.19 -1.73 20.08
CA ASN A 194 -16.75 -0.62 20.93
C ASN A 194 -16.12 0.53 20.10
N ILE A 195 -16.14 0.45 18.77
CA ILE A 195 -15.65 1.52 17.88
C ILE A 195 -16.74 2.58 17.75
N SER A 196 -16.61 3.66 18.52
CA SER A 196 -17.51 4.82 18.43
C SER A 196 -17.35 5.53 17.08
N TYR A 197 -18.31 5.33 16.18
CA TYR A 197 -18.42 6.09 14.94
C TYR A 197 -18.55 7.60 15.23
N ARG A 198 -17.75 8.44 14.56
CA ARG A 198 -18.04 9.87 14.46
C ARG A 198 -19.27 10.05 13.56
N THR A 199 -20.45 10.10 14.15
CA THR A 199 -21.73 10.23 13.44
C THR A 199 -21.89 11.62 12.84
N GLY A 200 -21.39 11.80 11.62
CA GLY A 200 -21.72 12.94 10.78
C GLY A 200 -23.20 12.91 10.39
N THR A 201 -24.02 13.66 11.15
CA THR A 201 -25.46 13.85 10.98
C THR A 201 -26.31 12.57 11.11
N THR A 202 -27.02 12.45 12.23
CA THR A 202 -28.02 11.37 12.42
C THR A 202 -29.25 11.58 11.54
N CYS A 203 -29.41 10.75 10.50
CA CYS A 203 -30.72 10.53 9.89
C CYS A 203 -31.60 9.73 10.86
N THR A 204 -32.45 10.43 11.62
CA THR A 204 -33.49 9.80 12.45
C THR A 204 -34.59 9.22 11.55
N PRO A 205 -34.96 7.92 11.69
CA PRO A 205 -36.16 7.40 11.07
C PRO A 205 -37.41 8.08 11.65
N THR A 206 -38.38 8.36 10.78
CA THR A 206 -39.78 8.70 11.12
C THR A 206 -40.66 7.46 10.99
#